data_AF-A0A8T4B5U5-F1
#
_entry.id   AF-A0A8T4B5U5-F1
#
_cell.length_a   1.000
_cell.length_b   1.000
_cell.length_c   1.000
_cell.angle_alpha   90.00
_cell.angle_beta   90.00
_cell.angle_gamma   90.00
#
_symmetry.space_group_name_H-M   'P 1'
#
loop_
_entity.id
_entity.type
_entity.pdbx_description
1 polymer ?
#
loop_
_entity_poly.entity_id
_entity_poly.type
_entity_poly.pdbx_seq_one_letter_code
_entity_poly.pdbx_strand_id
1 'polypeptide(L)'
;MGEDDAPSLVGDWYNGEEMVIDFKEDGSFVIEDGTGTWSIDGDTLTLDYPGDPPVEHVFVIEGDWMWLKDADSNDNDCFQLSQEPIDDEEWDEIASAQTTPSMCE
;
A
#
# COMPACT_ATOMS: atom_id res chain seq x y z
N MET A 1 26.86 8.23 -2.17
CA MET A 1 26.87 6.75 -2.08
C MET A 1 26.13 6.42 -0.82
N GLY A 2 24.96 5.82 -0.97
CA GLY A 2 23.89 5.79 0.03
C GLY A 2 22.71 6.61 -0.46
N GLU A 3 22.15 6.26 -1.62
CA GLU A 3 20.71 6.40 -1.76
C GLU A 3 20.21 5.15 -1.05
N ASP A 4 19.89 5.31 0.23
CA ASP A 4 19.16 4.31 0.98
C ASP A 4 17.88 4.08 0.17
N ASP A 5 17.83 2.93 -0.50
CA ASP A 5 16.69 2.32 -1.16
C ASP A 5 15.62 2.07 -0.07
N ALA A 6 15.07 3.15 0.49
CA ALA A 6 13.80 3.08 1.18
C ALA A 6 12.82 2.63 0.10
N PRO A 7 12.13 1.49 0.28
CA PRO A 7 11.21 1.02 -0.72
C PRO A 7 10.19 2.13 -0.95
N SER A 8 10.20 2.68 -2.16
CA SER A 8 9.42 3.86 -2.48
C SER A 8 7.97 3.44 -2.58
N LEU A 9 7.08 4.13 -1.87
CA LEU A 9 5.63 3.97 -2.04
C LEU A 9 5.21 4.13 -3.51
N VAL A 10 5.99 4.91 -4.27
CA VAL A 10 5.80 5.13 -5.72
C VAL A 10 5.90 3.82 -6.48
N GLY A 11 4.90 3.56 -7.32
CA GLY A 11 4.80 2.38 -8.15
C GLY A 11 3.38 1.82 -8.16
N ASP A 12 3.22 0.76 -8.94
CA ASP A 12 1.99 -0.01 -9.01
C ASP A 12 1.96 -1.02 -7.85
N TRP A 13 0.81 -1.13 -7.19
CA TRP A 13 0.57 -2.07 -6.10
C TRP A 13 -0.63 -2.96 -6.42
N TYR A 14 -0.43 -4.26 -6.23
CA TYR A 14 -1.32 -5.32 -6.67
C TYR A 14 -1.84 -6.16 -5.51
N ASN A 15 -3.09 -6.61 -5.63
CA ASN A 15 -3.66 -7.69 -4.84
C ASN A 15 -3.95 -8.85 -5.80
N GLY A 16 -3.16 -9.92 -5.70
CA GLY A 16 -3.13 -10.93 -6.76
C GLY A 16 -2.71 -10.30 -8.09
N GLU A 17 -3.52 -10.52 -9.13
CA GLU A 17 -3.29 -9.96 -10.46
C GLU A 17 -3.86 -8.54 -10.62
N GLU A 18 -4.70 -8.09 -9.69
CA GLU A 18 -5.44 -6.84 -9.78
C GLU A 18 -4.61 -5.66 -9.26
N MET A 19 -4.39 -4.65 -10.10
CA MET A 19 -3.77 -3.39 -9.68
C MET A 19 -4.77 -2.61 -8.83
N VAL A 20 -4.44 -2.46 -7.54
CA VAL A 20 -5.28 -1.74 -6.58
C VAL A 20 -5.01 -0.25 -6.64
N ILE A 21 -3.74 0.13 -6.66
CA ILE A 21 -3.33 1.55 -6.64
C ILE A 21 -1.96 1.75 -7.29
N ASP A 22 -1.82 2.86 -7.99
CA ASP A 22 -0.58 3.28 -8.63
C ASP A 22 -0.19 4.66 -8.11
N PHE A 23 0.86 4.73 -7.31
CA PHE A 23 1.37 5.96 -6.72
C PHE A 23 2.42 6.61 -7.63
N LYS A 24 2.20 7.87 -7.98
CA LYS A 24 3.11 8.68 -8.82
C LYS A 24 4.06 9.52 -8.01
N GLU A 25 5.26 9.73 -8.53
CA GLU A 25 6.31 10.61 -7.95
C GLU A 25 5.85 12.05 -7.72
N ASP A 26 4.84 12.51 -8.46
CA ASP A 26 4.27 13.86 -8.34
C ASP A 26 3.33 14.01 -7.12
N GLY A 27 3.09 12.94 -6.35
CA GLY A 27 2.17 12.94 -5.21
C GLY A 27 0.71 12.69 -5.59
N SER A 28 0.46 12.22 -6.81
CA SER A 28 -0.86 11.75 -7.27
C SER A 28 -0.93 10.23 -7.27
N PHE A 29 -2.13 9.66 -7.17
CA PHE A 29 -2.35 8.23 -7.34
C PHE A 29 -3.46 7.97 -8.36
N VAL A 30 -3.44 6.77 -8.94
CA VAL A 30 -4.44 6.25 -9.87
C VAL A 30 -4.99 4.95 -9.31
N ILE A 31 -6.32 4.83 -9.30
CA ILE A 31 -7.06 3.60 -9.03
C ILE A 31 -8.05 3.34 -10.16
N GLU A 32 -8.73 2.19 -10.17
CA GLU A 32 -9.73 1.90 -11.19
C GLU A 32 -10.87 2.96 -11.25
N ASP A 33 -11.30 3.46 -10.08
CA ASP A 33 -12.44 4.39 -9.96
C ASP A 33 -12.05 5.87 -10.21
N GLY A 34 -10.77 6.20 -10.32
CA GLY A 34 -10.33 7.58 -10.54
C GLY A 34 -8.91 7.88 -10.07
N THR A 35 -8.66 9.16 -9.81
CA THR A 35 -7.35 9.66 -9.36
C THR A 35 -7.49 10.58 -8.17
N GLY A 36 -6.47 10.61 -7.32
CA GLY A 36 -6.41 11.51 -6.16
C GLY A 36 -4.98 11.96 -5.88
N THR A 37 -4.78 12.52 -4.68
CA THR A 37 -3.44 12.86 -4.19
C THR A 37 -3.11 12.09 -2.93
N TRP A 38 -1.85 11.74 -2.77
CA TRP A 38 -1.37 11.05 -1.58
C TRP A 38 -0.32 11.88 -0.87
N SER A 39 -0.17 11.65 0.43
CA SER A 39 0.86 12.27 1.26
C SER A 39 1.24 11.33 2.38
N ILE A 40 2.50 11.42 2.83
CA ILE A 40 3.02 10.61 3.94
C ILE A 40 3.42 11.55 5.07
N ASP A 41 2.92 11.29 6.28
CA ASP A 41 3.38 11.89 7.53
C ASP A 41 3.83 10.77 8.48
N GLY A 42 5.14 10.56 8.60
CA GLY A 42 5.69 9.44 9.34
C GLY A 42 5.28 8.09 8.74
N ASP A 43 4.56 7.28 9.52
CA ASP A 43 4.04 5.96 9.13
C ASP A 43 2.59 6.03 8.63
N THR A 44 2.03 7.24 8.48
CA THR A 44 0.65 7.47 8.03
C THR A 44 0.63 7.92 6.58
N LEU A 45 -0.10 7.18 5.75
CA LEU A 45 -0.47 7.49 4.39
C LEU A 45 -1.87 8.12 4.36
N THR A 46 -1.97 9.34 3.85
CA THR A 46 -3.24 10.01 3.59
C THR A 46 -3.58 9.93 2.11
N LEU A 47 -4.77 9.43 1.78
CA LEU A 47 -5.33 9.40 0.43
C LEU A 47 -6.47 10.43 0.33
N ASP A 48 -6.27 11.45 -0.49
CA ASP A 48 -7.27 12.50 -0.75
C ASP A 48 -7.99 12.21 -2.07
N TYR A 49 -9.28 11.93 -1.96
CA TYR A 49 -10.16 11.66 -3.09
C TYR A 49 -10.96 12.92 -3.46
N PRO A 50 -11.07 13.28 -4.75
CA PRO A 50 -11.78 14.48 -5.15
C PRO A 50 -13.28 14.39 -4.84
N GLY A 51 -13.71 15.07 -3.78
CA GLY A 51 -15.12 15.15 -3.39
C GLY A 51 -15.51 14.29 -2.18
N ASP A 52 -14.57 13.51 -1.64
CA ASP A 52 -14.74 12.69 -0.44
C ASP A 52 -13.77 13.16 0.66
N PRO A 53 -14.03 12.83 1.94
CA PRO A 53 -13.07 13.09 3.01
C PRO A 53 -11.80 12.28 2.78
N PRO A 54 -10.62 12.83 3.15
CA PRO A 54 -9.38 12.08 3.06
C PRO A 54 -9.41 10.87 3.99
N VAL A 55 -8.82 9.77 3.53
CA VAL A 55 -8.71 8.53 4.28
C VAL A 55 -7.27 8.35 4.73
N GLU A 56 -7.06 8.06 6.01
CA GLU A 56 -5.76 7.87 6.61
C GLU A 56 -5.52 6.38 6.89
N HIS A 57 -4.38 5.88 6.42
CA HIS A 57 -3.93 4.51 6.64
C HIS A 57 -2.57 4.53 7.31
N VAL A 58 -2.35 3.65 8.27
CA VAL A 58 -0.98 3.33 8.70
C VAL A 58 -0.42 2.33 7.70
N PHE A 59 0.83 2.51 7.28
CA PHE A 59 1.46 1.62 6.33
C PHE A 59 2.90 1.30 6.70
N VAL A 60 3.38 0.17 6.19
CA VAL A 60 4.79 -0.21 6.22
C VAL A 60 5.12 -0.92 4.92
N ILE A 61 6.35 -0.71 4.44
CA ILE A 61 6.86 -1.36 3.23
C ILE A 61 8.13 -2.13 3.60
N GLU A 62 8.13 -3.43 3.34
CA GLU A 62 9.27 -4.33 3.56
C GLU A 62 9.59 -5.06 2.26
N GLY A 63 10.65 -4.63 1.59
CA GLY A 63 10.96 -5.10 0.23
C GLY A 63 9.87 -4.68 -0.76
N ASP A 64 9.39 -5.63 -1.56
CA ASP A 64 8.38 -5.42 -2.60
C ASP A 64 6.93 -5.54 -2.09
N TRP A 65 6.74 -5.53 -0.77
CA TRP A 65 5.45 -5.72 -0.12
C TRP A 65 5.06 -4.52 0.73
N MET A 66 3.78 -4.17 0.67
CA MET A 66 3.18 -3.13 1.49
C MET A 66 2.05 -3.72 2.34
N TRP A 67 2.00 -3.31 3.59
CA TRP A 67 0.89 -3.57 4.50
C TRP A 67 0.23 -2.26 4.85
N LEU A 68 -1.09 -2.23 4.74
CA LEU A 68 -1.93 -1.08 5.02
C LEU A 68 -2.94 -1.46 6.09
N LYS A 69 -3.26 -0.54 6.99
CA LYS A 69 -4.44 -0.65 7.84
C LYS A 69 -5.09 0.70 8.00
N ASP A 70 -6.39 0.73 8.20
CA ASP A 70 -7.10 1.97 8.50
C ASP A 70 -6.57 2.56 9.82
N ALA A 71 -6.25 3.86 9.82
CA ALA A 71 -5.64 4.52 10.97
C ALA A 71 -6.62 4.74 12.14
N ASP A 72 -7.93 4.77 11.86
CA ASP A 72 -8.99 4.96 12.86
C ASP A 72 -9.54 3.61 13.38
N SER A 73 -9.30 2.53 12.64
CA SER A 73 -9.68 1.17 13.03
C SER A 73 -8.82 0.63 14.17
N ASN A 74 -9.48 -0.05 15.12
CA ASN A 74 -8.81 -0.84 16.15
C ASN A 74 -8.65 -2.31 15.75
N ASP A 75 -8.93 -2.64 14.49
CA ASP A 75 -8.71 -3.97 13.95
C ASP A 75 -7.24 -4.14 13.53
N ASN A 76 -6.73 -5.36 13.65
CA ASN A 76 -5.39 -5.73 13.22
C ASN A 76 -5.39 -6.31 11.79
N ASP A 77 -6.54 -6.29 11.12
CA ASP A 77 -6.66 -6.69 9.71
C ASP A 77 -5.86 -5.73 8.82
N CYS A 78 -4.71 -6.22 8.36
CA CYS A 78 -3.88 -5.52 7.41
C CYS A 78 -4.19 -5.99 5.99
N PHE A 79 -4.32 -5.02 5.10
CA PHE A 79 -4.38 -5.25 3.68
C PHE A 79 -2.96 -5.34 3.12
N GLN A 80 -2.66 -6.44 2.43
CA GLN A 80 -1.35 -6.72 1.87
C GLN A 80 -1.36 -6.51 0.35
N LEU A 81 -0.33 -5.84 -0.15
CA LEU A 81 -0.12 -5.53 -1.56
C LEU A 81 1.32 -5.83 -1.98
N SER A 82 1.51 -6.26 -3.23
CA SER A 82 2.82 -6.49 -3.84
C SER A 82 3.10 -5.48 -4.94
N GLN A 83 4.37 -5.18 -5.22
CA GLN A 83 4.75 -4.33 -6.36
C GLN A 83 4.68 -5.05 -7.71
N GLU A 84 4.60 -6.38 -7.70
CA GLU A 84 4.45 -7.20 -8.90
C GLU A 84 3.09 -7.91 -8.86
N PRO A 85 2.40 -8.05 -10.01
CA PRO A 85 1.20 -8.87 -10.09
C PRO A 85 1.57 -10.34 -9.86
N ILE A 86 0.80 -11.01 -9.02
CA ILE A 86 0.97 -12.42 -8.65
C ILE A 86 -0.31 -13.16 -9.05
N ASP A 87 -0.21 -14.28 -9.74
CA ASP A 87 -1.37 -15.12 -10.08
C ASP A 87 -2.25 -15.37 -8.83
N ASP A 88 -3.57 -15.19 -8.97
CA ASP A 88 -4.51 -15.34 -7.85
C ASP A 88 -4.45 -16.73 -7.21
N GLU A 89 -4.06 -17.75 -7.98
CA GLU A 89 -3.86 -19.12 -7.50
C GLU A 89 -2.63 -19.26 -6.57
N GLU A 90 -1.62 -18.40 -6.74
CA GLU A 90 -0.38 -18.40 -5.96
C GLU A 90 -0.39 -17.35 -4.84
N TRP A 91 -1.29 -16.36 -4.91
CA TRP A 91 -1.37 -15.24 -3.97
C TRP A 91 -1.42 -15.70 -2.51
N ASP A 92 -2.32 -16.63 -2.15
CA ASP A 92 -2.48 -17.08 -0.76
C ASP A 92 -1.21 -17.74 -0.21
N GLU A 93 -0.52 -18.55 -1.03
CA GLU A 93 0.73 -19.20 -0.64
C GLU A 93 1.87 -18.19 -0.47
N ILE A 94 1.98 -17.20 -1.36
CA ILE A 94 3.05 -16.20 -1.31
C ILE A 94 2.81 -15.15 -0.22
N ALA A 95 1.58 -14.66 -0.11
CA ALA A 95 1.17 -13.67 0.88
C ALA A 95 1.33 -14.23 2.30
N SER A 96 0.88 -15.47 2.54
CA SER A 96 1.02 -16.13 3.86
C SER A 96 2.46 -16.49 4.23
N ALA A 97 3.36 -16.58 3.25
CA ALA A 97 4.78 -16.78 3.49
C ALA A 97 5.50 -15.47 3.91
N GLN A 98 4.87 -14.31 3.74
CA GLN A 98 5.46 -13.04 4.17
C GLN A 98 5.46 -12.92 5.70
N THR A 99 6.48 -12.21 6.21
CA THR A 99 6.53 -11.90 7.64
C THR A 99 5.61 -10.73 7.91
N THR A 100 4.53 -10.96 8.66
CA THR A 100 3.60 -9.90 9.05
C THR A 100 4.30 -8.89 9.95
N PRO A 101 4.22 -7.58 9.63
CA PRO A 101 4.82 -6.55 10.47
C PRO A 101 4.03 -6.38 11.77
N SER A 102 4.67 -5.88 12.82
CA SER A 102 4.04 -5.73 14.14
C SER A 102 2.84 -4.78 14.19
N MET A 103 2.63 -3.97 13.16
CA MET A 103 1.40 -3.19 13.03
C MET A 103 0.16 -4.04 12.73
N CYS A 104 0.34 -5.30 12.33
CA CYS A 104 -0.68 -6.28 11.95
C CYS A 104 -0.79 -7.45 12.96
N GLU A 105 -0.13 -7.35 14.12
CA GLU A 105 -0.14 -8.37 15.20
C GLU A 105 -1.15 -8.04 16.31
#